data_AF-A0A1Q5U8J1-F1
#
_entry.id   AF-A0A1Q5U8J1-F1
#
_cell.length_a   1.000
_cell.length_b   1.000
_cell.length_c   1.000
_cell.angle_alpha   90.00
_cell.angle_beta   90.00
_cell.angle_gamma   90.00
#
_symmetry.space_group_name_H-M   'P 1'
#
loop_
_entity.id
_entity.type
_entity.pdbx_description
1 polymer ?
#
loop_
_entity_poly.entity_id
_entity_poly.type
_entity_poly.pdbx_seq_one_letter_code
_entity_poly.pdbx_strand_id
1 'polypeptide(L)' 'MKLNTESMAYTAEIELTGFILYGNCDFRASGRIYHDVHQRWFDGAEIITSPVQNIHSFNFDGFIRTLNSVYKLRTPNNG' A
#
# COMPACT_ATOMS: atom_id res chain seq x y z
N MET A 1 26.01 -6.92 -17.73
CA MET A 1 26.01 -6.10 -16.50
C MET A 1 24.56 -6.01 -16.03
N LYS A 2 24.31 -6.24 -14.74
CA LYS A 2 22.98 -6.50 -14.12
C LYS A 2 21.90 -5.49 -14.52
N LEU A 3 20.70 -6.02 -14.75
CA LEU A 3 19.44 -5.30 -14.97
C LEU A 3 19.34 -4.05 -14.08
N ASN A 4 19.06 -2.91 -14.71
CA ASN A 4 18.66 -1.68 -14.03
C ASN A 4 17.44 -1.99 -13.16
N THR A 5 17.69 -2.22 -11.88
CA THR A 5 16.70 -2.09 -10.81
C THR A 5 16.18 -0.66 -10.86
N GLU A 6 15.05 -0.45 -11.52
CA GLU A 6 14.15 0.63 -11.15
C GLU A 6 13.94 0.50 -9.65
N SER A 7 14.59 1.40 -8.90
CA SER A 7 14.42 1.65 -7.48
C SER A 7 12.93 1.47 -7.15
N MET A 8 12.57 0.41 -6.43
CA MET A 8 11.17 0.11 -6.12
C MET A 8 10.55 1.35 -5.46
N ALA A 9 9.70 2.07 -6.19
CA ALA A 9 9.06 3.32 -5.72
C ALA A 9 8.06 3.08 -4.57
N TYR A 10 7.92 1.82 -4.14
CA TYR A 10 6.96 1.34 -3.16
C TYR A 10 7.55 0.17 -2.38
N THR A 11 7.14 0.04 -1.12
CA THR A 11 7.56 -1.00 -0.18
C THR A 11 6.80 -2.32 -0.31
N ALA A 12 5.57 -2.26 -0.83
CA ALA A 12 4.72 -3.42 -1.06
C ALA A 12 3.58 -3.05 -2.01
N GLU A 13 2.85 -4.05 -2.50
CA GLU A 13 1.55 -3.88 -3.15
C GLU A 13 0.43 -4.04 -2.11
N ILE A 14 -0.68 -3.34 -2.31
CA ILE A 14 -1.89 -3.47 -1.49
C ILE A 14 -3.13 -3.66 -2.37
N GLU A 15 -3.85 -4.75 -2.15
CA GLU A 15 -5.24 -4.90 -2.57
C GLU A 15 -6.11 -4.17 -1.54
N LEU A 16 -6.45 -2.91 -1.85
CA LEU A 16 -7.18 -2.03 -0.96
C LEU A 16 -8.63 -2.50 -0.80
N THR A 17 -9.05 -2.78 0.43
CA THR A 17 -10.45 -3.11 0.75
C THR A 17 -11.23 -1.91 1.26
N GLY A 18 -10.55 -0.92 1.85
CA GLY A 18 -11.20 0.29 2.33
C GLY A 18 -10.30 1.15 3.21
N PHE A 19 -10.91 2.14 3.86
CA PHE A 19 -10.26 2.98 4.85
C PHE A 19 -11.01 2.92 6.18
N ILE A 20 -10.25 2.92 7.27
CA ILE A 20 -10.75 2.99 8.63
C ILE A 20 -10.39 4.37 9.18
N LEU A 21 -11.36 5.08 9.73
CA LEU A 21 -11.16 6.35 10.39
C LEU A 21 -10.91 6.12 11.89
N TYR A 22 -9.74 6.54 12.37
CA TYR A 22 -9.39 6.62 13.78
C TYR A 22 -9.50 8.10 14.23
N GLY A 23 -10.40 8.39 15.17
CA GLY A 23 -10.64 9.78 15.60
C GLY A 23 -11.14 10.68 14.46
N ASN A 24 -10.71 11.94 14.42
CA ASN A 24 -11.28 12.92 13.48
C ASN A 24 -10.55 12.99 12.12
N CYS A 25 -9.26 12.64 12.05
CA CYS A 25 -8.44 12.85 10.83
C CYS A 25 -7.39 11.75 10.56
N ASP A 26 -7.36 10.64 11.29
CA ASP A 26 -6.42 9.54 11.03
C ASP A 26 -7.08 8.46 10.18
N PHE A 27 -6.91 8.56 8.85
CA PHE A 27 -7.34 7.53 7.91
C PHE A 27 -6.27 6.46 7.77
N ARG A 28 -6.65 5.18 7.91
CA ARG A 28 -5.76 4.04 7.70
C ARG A 28 -6.31 3.16 6.60
N ALA A 29 -5.46 2.70 5.70
CA ALA A 29 -5.86 1.78 4.66
C ALA A 29 -5.97 0.38 5.26
N SER A 30 -7.05 -0.33 4.93
CA SER A 30 -7.19 -1.76 5.19
C SER A 30 -7.10 -2.53 3.87
N GLY A 31 -6.47 -3.69 3.88
CA GLY A 31 -6.34 -4.49 2.67
C GLY A 31 -5.48 -5.72 2.85
N ARG A 32 -5.14 -6.34 1.72
CA ARG A 32 -4.17 -7.44 1.68
C ARG A 32 -2.86 -6.97 1.06
N ILE A 33 -1.76 -7.32 1.71
CA ILE A 33 -0.41 -6.94 1.26
C ILE A 33 0.20 -8.03 0.39
N TYR A 34 0.97 -7.61 -0.63
CA TYR A 34 1.70 -8.51 -1.53
C TYR A 34 3.09 -7.95 -1.83
N HIS A 35 4.03 -8.82 -2.15
CA HIS A 35 5.38 -8.48 -2.58
C HIS A 35 6.08 -7.48 -1.63
N ASP A 36 5.94 -7.70 -0.30
CA ASP A 36 6.59 -6.84 0.69
C ASP A 36 8.11 -7.00 0.62
N VAL A 37 8.80 -5.94 0.21
CA VAL A 37 10.25 -5.97 -0.04
C VAL A 37 11.06 -6.22 1.23
N HIS A 38 10.46 -5.94 2.38
CA HIS A 38 11.05 -6.14 3.69
C HIS A 38 10.67 -7.47 4.34
N GLN A 39 9.84 -8.30 3.68
CA GLN A 39 9.38 -9.59 4.18
C GLN A 39 8.77 -9.53 5.59
N ARG A 40 8.15 -8.41 5.95
CA ARG A 40 7.45 -8.22 7.23
C ARG A 40 6.14 -9.00 7.23
N TRP A 41 5.58 -9.23 6.06
CA TRP A 41 4.30 -9.88 5.83
C TRP A 41 4.39 -10.89 4.70
N PHE A 42 3.63 -11.97 4.81
CA PHE A 42 3.43 -12.92 3.72
C PHE A 42 2.38 -12.39 2.73
N ASP A 43 2.44 -12.85 1.48
CA ASP A 43 1.49 -12.46 0.44
C ASP A 43 0.05 -12.87 0.81
N GLY A 44 -0.86 -11.91 0.72
CA GLY A 44 -2.26 -12.08 1.11
C GLY A 44 -2.56 -11.81 2.59
N ALA A 45 -1.55 -11.47 3.40
CA ALA A 45 -1.78 -11.08 4.79
C ALA A 45 -2.66 -9.84 4.88
N GLU A 46 -3.67 -9.89 5.76
CA GLU A 46 -4.52 -8.74 6.06
C GLU A 46 -3.77 -7.72 6.92
N ILE A 47 -3.85 -6.45 6.53
CA ILE A 47 -3.18 -5.36 7.22
C ILE A 47 -4.11 -4.16 7.45
N ILE A 48 -3.79 -3.41 8.49
CA ILE A 48 -4.21 -2.02 8.66
C ILE A 48 -2.93 -1.18 8.67
N THR A 49 -2.82 -0.20 7.78
CA THR A 49 -1.61 0.60 7.65
C THR A 49 -1.46 1.59 8.81
N SER A 50 -0.29 2.23 8.89
CA SER A 50 -0.16 3.52 9.57
C SER A 50 -0.97 4.62 8.84
N PRO A 51 -1.14 5.81 9.45
CA PRO A 51 -1.93 6.91 8.87
C PRO A 51 -1.55 7.22 7.42
N VAL A 52 -2.56 7.36 6.57
CA VAL A 52 -2.47 7.67 5.15
C VAL A 52 -2.28 9.18 4.99
N GLN A 53 -1.24 9.57 4.27
CA GLN A 53 -0.88 10.97 4.06
C GLN A 53 -1.49 11.57 2.79
N ASN A 54 -1.86 10.73 1.82
CA ASN A 54 -2.37 11.16 0.51
C ASN A 54 -3.82 10.68 0.26
N ILE A 55 -4.67 10.73 1.29
CA ILE A 55 -6.05 10.23 1.24
C ILE A 55 -6.91 10.84 0.11
N HIS A 56 -6.57 12.05 -0.34
CA HIS A 56 -7.29 12.74 -1.42
C HIS A 56 -6.72 12.51 -2.82
N SER A 57 -5.50 11.96 -2.95
CA SER A 57 -4.84 11.74 -4.25
C SER A 57 -4.44 10.30 -4.53
N PHE A 58 -4.52 9.38 -3.55
CA PHE A 58 -4.00 8.01 -3.67
C PHE A 58 -4.48 7.26 -4.93
N ASN A 59 -5.75 7.44 -5.30
CA ASN A 59 -6.33 6.77 -6.46
C ASN A 59 -5.78 7.31 -7.79
N PHE A 60 -5.52 8.62 -7.87
CA PHE A 60 -4.88 9.23 -9.03
C PHE A 60 -3.38 8.90 -9.09
N ASP A 61 -2.72 8.91 -7.92
CA ASP A 61 -1.29 8.62 -7.79
C ASP A 61 -0.99 7.13 -8.10
N GLY A 62 -1.95 6.23 -7.87
CA GLY A 62 -1.75 4.79 -7.92
C GLY A 62 -1.04 4.21 -6.70
N PHE A 63 -0.84 5.01 -5.64
CA PHE A 63 -0.14 4.60 -4.42
C PHE A 63 -0.79 5.15 -3.16
N ILE A 64 -0.73 4.38 -2.07
CA ILE A 64 -1.00 4.85 -0.71
C ILE A 64 0.33 5.18 -0.04
N ARG A 65 0.50 6.44 0.37
CA ARG A 65 1.65 6.89 1.16
C ARG A 65 1.25 6.95 2.62
N THR A 66 2.06 6.33 3.47
CA THR A 66 1.89 6.40 4.92
C THR A 66 3.18 6.90 5.56
N LEU A 67 3.15 7.14 6.87
CA LEU A 67 4.34 7.59 7.61
C LEU A 67 5.58 6.69 7.39
N ASN A 68 5.40 5.39 7.15
CA ASN A 68 6.49 4.41 7.19
C ASN A 68 6.65 3.61 5.90
N SER A 69 5.69 3.69 4.98
CA SER A 69 5.60 2.79 3.83
C SER A 69 4.92 3.48 2.66
N VAL A 70 5.21 3.00 1.46
CA VAL A 70 4.49 3.37 0.25
C VAL A 70 3.95 2.09 -0.37
N TYR A 71 2.65 2.04 -0.60
CA TYR A 71 1.99 0.85 -1.14
C TYR A 71 1.48 1.13 -2.55
N LYS A 72 1.85 0.30 -3.52
CA LYS A 72 1.26 0.36 -4.86
C LYS A 72 -0.14 -0.24 -4.82
N LEU A 73 -1.12 0.45 -5.38
CA LEU A 73 -2.46 -0.11 -5.51
C LEU A 73 -2.41 -1.30 -6.47
N ARG A 74 -2.89 -2.45 -5.98
CA ARG A 74 -3.10 -3.66 -6.78
C ARG A 74 -4.57 -3.74 -7.14
N THR A 75 -4.86 -3.72 -8.43
CA THR A 75 -6.18 -4.09 -8.92
C THR A 75 -6.33 -5.61 -8.83
N PRO A 76 -7.44 -6.14 -8.28
CA PRO A 76 -7.74 -7.55 -8.44
C PRO A 76 -7.80 -7.85 -9.94
N ASN A 77 -7.08 -8.88 -10.38
CA ASN A 77 -7.23 -9.39 -11.73
C ASN A 77 -8.61 -10.03 -11.80
N ASN A 78 -9.61 -9.26 -12.22
CA ASN A 78 -10.89 -9.82 -12.66
C ASN A 78 -10.59 -10.53 -13.98
N GLY A 79 -10.35 -11.84 -13.89
CA GLY A 79 -10.19 -12.72 -15.05
C GLY A 79 -11.43 -12.78 -15.91
#